data_AF-A0AAD1D8Z5-F1
#
_entry.id   AF-A0AAD1D8Z5-F1
#
_cell.length_a   1.000
_cell.length_b   1.000
_cell.length_c   1.000
_cell.angle_alpha   90.00
_cell.angle_beta   90.00
_cell.angle_gamma   90.00
#
_symmetry.space_group_name_H-M   'P 1'
#
loop_
_entity.id
_entity.type
_entity.pdbx_description
1 polymer ?
#
loop_
_entity_poly.entity_id
_entity_poly.type
_entity_poly.pdbx_seq_one_letter_code
_entity_poly.pdbx_strand_id
1 'polypeptide(L)'
;MAGDMLGLRPRLADAGIELSGHYVAETAWNFRGGERRDVTETGEFGLGLRFDMQRIAGTDGSLQAAITYRHGPQLDAKAGLGTLQEVQEIYGRGRTWRLTQFWYEQRFANGALAVKAGRTAPSEDFSAFSCTFQNLSFCGSQPGNIVTDYWYNWPVSQWGLRLRAAHRGAYAQIGIYEENPRNLDKNFTIGRFKGATGALIPVEFGLTRGGDGGPVGSYKIGGWVSTADAPDLFLDVDGEPAILTGRAALQRGSAHGVWLAVDQQVSGRSARGASISGVSVFFNALAADRRTSRIDNQIVAGLFLRDPLPGVAGDIVGFAVARTHVNNRLERSDRLTGGPSRGAEYAFELFYGFRPVGWLDLRPNVQWIHHPGGRRDARAVGVAGLKAVLRL
;
A
#
# COMPACT_ATOMS: atom_id res chain seq x y z
N MET A 1 -22.07 -13.49 -8.68
CA MET A 1 -22.77 -14.51 -7.86
C MET A 1 -23.84 -13.94 -6.93
N ALA A 2 -23.88 -12.61 -6.67
CA ALA A 2 -24.90 -12.01 -5.81
C ALA A 2 -25.47 -10.72 -6.42
N GLY A 3 -25.83 -10.74 -7.71
CA GLY A 3 -26.22 -9.55 -8.47
C GLY A 3 -27.36 -8.76 -7.81
N ASP A 4 -28.37 -9.45 -7.25
CA ASP A 4 -29.46 -8.83 -6.50
C ASP A 4 -29.57 -9.26 -5.02
N MET A 5 -28.83 -10.30 -4.60
CA MET A 5 -29.01 -10.98 -3.30
C MET A 5 -30.50 -11.25 -2.97
N LEU A 6 -31.27 -11.81 -3.89
CA LEU A 6 -32.72 -12.03 -3.75
C LEU A 6 -33.48 -10.72 -3.47
N GLY A 7 -33.06 -9.62 -4.10
CA GLY A 7 -33.60 -8.27 -3.90
C GLY A 7 -33.10 -7.54 -2.66
N LEU A 8 -32.23 -8.14 -1.82
CA LEU A 8 -31.68 -7.49 -0.64
C LEU A 8 -30.75 -6.32 -1.00
N ARG A 9 -29.96 -6.44 -2.06
CA ARG A 9 -29.02 -5.38 -2.47
C ARG A 9 -29.71 -4.07 -2.86
N PRO A 10 -30.71 -4.09 -3.78
CA PRO A 10 -31.48 -2.89 -4.09
C PRO A 10 -32.15 -2.28 -2.85
N ARG A 11 -32.76 -3.10 -1.98
CA ARG A 11 -33.40 -2.62 -0.75
C ARG A 11 -32.44 -1.96 0.23
N LEU A 12 -31.25 -2.55 0.42
CA LEU A 12 -30.20 -1.95 1.23
C LEU A 12 -29.73 -0.64 0.61
N ALA A 13 -29.51 -0.60 -0.71
CA ALA A 13 -29.10 0.62 -1.40
C ALA A 13 -30.14 1.74 -1.26
N ASP A 14 -31.44 1.42 -1.39
CA ASP A 14 -32.54 2.37 -1.17
C ASP A 14 -32.56 2.89 0.27
N ALA A 15 -32.21 2.05 1.25
CA ALA A 15 -32.03 2.43 2.65
C ALA A 15 -30.69 3.16 2.93
N GLY A 16 -29.88 3.44 1.91
CA GLY A 16 -28.58 4.11 2.05
C GLY A 16 -27.46 3.19 2.54
N ILE A 17 -27.58 1.88 2.38
CA ILE A 17 -26.59 0.89 2.82
C ILE A 17 -26.03 0.16 1.60
N GLU A 18 -24.72 0.25 1.39
CA GLU A 18 -24.01 -0.49 0.36
C GLU A 18 -23.19 -1.62 0.99
N LEU A 19 -23.40 -2.84 0.49
CA LEU A 19 -22.62 -4.02 0.86
C LEU A 19 -21.59 -4.32 -0.22
N SER A 20 -20.33 -4.42 0.21
CA SER A 20 -19.20 -4.83 -0.62
C SER A 20 -18.57 -6.09 -0.07
N GLY A 21 -18.09 -6.95 -0.97
CA GLY A 21 -17.28 -8.10 -0.62
C GLY A 21 -16.20 -8.34 -1.66
N HIS A 22 -15.03 -8.77 -1.21
CA HIS A 22 -13.96 -9.17 -2.11
C HIS A 22 -13.22 -10.39 -1.61
N TYR A 23 -12.64 -11.12 -2.56
CA TYR A 23 -11.61 -12.09 -2.29
C TYR A 23 -10.44 -11.84 -3.25
N VAL A 24 -9.25 -11.64 -2.71
CA VAL A 24 -8.01 -11.56 -3.46
C VAL A 24 -7.20 -12.82 -3.17
N ALA A 25 -6.72 -13.48 -4.21
CA ALA A 25 -5.76 -14.57 -4.09
C ALA A 25 -4.55 -14.26 -4.96
N GLU A 26 -3.37 -14.50 -4.40
CA GLU A 26 -2.10 -14.33 -5.09
C GLU A 26 -1.36 -15.66 -5.01
N THR A 27 -1.23 -16.33 -6.14
CA THR A 27 -0.37 -17.52 -6.28
C THR A 27 0.99 -17.08 -6.79
N ALA A 28 2.06 -17.68 -6.27
CA ALA A 28 3.43 -17.39 -6.70
C ALA A 28 4.29 -18.66 -6.69
N TRP A 29 5.11 -18.81 -7.73
CA TRP A 29 6.10 -19.88 -7.86
C TRP A 29 7.45 -19.31 -8.28
N ASN A 30 8.52 -19.60 -7.54
CA ASN A 30 9.87 -19.18 -7.94
C ASN A 30 10.51 -20.20 -8.88
N PHE A 31 10.69 -19.81 -10.14
CA PHE A 31 11.41 -20.61 -11.14
C PHE A 31 12.94 -20.44 -11.03
N ARG A 32 13.40 -19.35 -10.40
CA ARG A 32 14.81 -19.03 -10.19
C ARG A 32 15.04 -18.32 -8.86
N GLY A 33 16.21 -18.53 -8.27
CA GLY A 33 16.61 -17.92 -7.00
C GLY A 33 15.87 -18.54 -5.81
N GLY A 34 16.19 -18.06 -4.61
CA GLY A 34 15.76 -18.68 -3.35
C GLY A 34 16.63 -19.86 -2.94
N GLU A 35 16.46 -20.28 -1.69
CA GLU A 35 17.09 -21.47 -1.11
C GLU A 35 16.47 -22.76 -1.66
N ARG A 36 15.20 -22.71 -2.05
CA ARG A 36 14.50 -23.81 -2.73
C ARG A 36 13.44 -23.29 -3.69
N ARG A 37 13.02 -24.13 -4.64
CA ARG A 37 11.83 -23.87 -5.47
C ARG A 37 10.58 -24.27 -4.72
N ASP A 38 9.59 -23.39 -4.69
CA ASP A 38 8.35 -23.60 -3.96
C ASP A 38 7.19 -22.86 -4.62
N VAL A 39 5.97 -23.26 -4.29
CA VAL A 39 4.74 -22.59 -4.71
C VAL A 39 3.88 -22.30 -3.48
N THR A 40 3.32 -21.10 -3.43
CA THR A 40 2.43 -20.66 -2.36
C THR A 40 1.23 -19.93 -2.94
N GLU A 41 0.14 -19.96 -2.19
CA GLU A 41 -1.01 -19.08 -2.38
C GLU A 41 -1.28 -18.38 -1.05
N THR A 42 -1.51 -17.07 -1.13
CA THR A 42 -1.93 -16.23 -0.01
C THR A 42 -3.09 -15.38 -0.48
N GLY A 43 -4.02 -15.08 0.43
CA GLY A 43 -5.21 -14.37 0.05
C GLY A 43 -5.81 -13.54 1.17
N GLU A 44 -6.74 -12.67 0.78
CA GLU A 44 -7.52 -11.82 1.66
C GLU A 44 -9.00 -11.92 1.29
N PHE A 45 -9.83 -12.18 2.30
CA PHE A 45 -11.26 -11.97 2.24
C PHE A 45 -11.61 -10.66 2.92
N GLY A 46 -12.47 -9.84 2.29
CA GLY A 46 -12.95 -8.60 2.87
C GLY A 46 -14.47 -8.47 2.74
N LEU A 47 -15.08 -7.93 3.80
CA LEU A 47 -16.49 -7.54 3.82
C LEU A 47 -16.59 -6.11 4.31
N GLY A 48 -17.36 -5.29 3.59
CA GLY A 48 -17.53 -3.87 3.90
C GLY A 48 -18.98 -3.42 3.82
N LEU A 49 -19.34 -2.52 4.72
CA LEU A 49 -20.59 -1.77 4.72
C LEU A 49 -20.26 -0.29 4.60
N ARG A 50 -20.95 0.38 3.68
CA ARG A 50 -20.93 1.84 3.56
C ARG A 50 -22.33 2.37 3.76
N PHE A 51 -22.46 3.34 4.65
CA PHE A 51 -23.71 4.02 4.95
C PHE A 51 -23.66 5.41 4.34
N ASP A 52 -24.64 5.71 3.49
CA ASP A 52 -24.93 7.02 2.92
C ASP A 52 -25.80 7.80 3.92
N MET A 53 -25.16 8.70 4.66
CA MET A 53 -25.83 9.46 5.72
C MET A 53 -26.73 10.56 5.16
N GLN A 54 -26.64 10.86 3.86
CA GLN A 54 -27.57 11.77 3.21
C GLN A 54 -28.94 11.11 3.13
N ARG A 55 -28.99 9.82 2.79
CA ARG A 55 -30.22 9.02 2.79
C ARG A 55 -30.70 8.69 4.21
N ILE A 56 -29.78 8.34 5.10
CA ILE A 56 -30.13 7.83 6.44
C ILE A 56 -30.50 8.95 7.43
N ALA A 57 -29.77 10.07 7.40
CA ALA A 57 -29.86 11.12 8.41
C ALA A 57 -29.93 12.55 7.84
N GLY A 58 -29.97 12.71 6.51
CA GLY A 58 -30.01 14.03 5.86
C GLY A 58 -28.72 14.85 5.96
N THR A 59 -27.58 14.20 6.22
CA THR A 59 -26.26 14.86 6.33
C THR A 59 -25.35 14.47 5.17
N ASP A 60 -24.45 15.36 4.74
CA ASP A 60 -23.43 15.07 3.72
C ASP A 60 -22.28 14.22 4.31
N GLY A 61 -22.64 13.09 4.91
CA GLY A 61 -21.76 12.21 5.67
C GLY A 61 -21.73 10.79 5.13
N SER A 62 -20.68 10.05 5.48
CA SER A 62 -20.57 8.62 5.19
C SER A 62 -19.91 7.88 6.35
N LEU A 63 -20.49 6.73 6.73
CA LEU A 63 -19.89 5.79 7.67
C LEU A 63 -19.40 4.57 6.89
N GLN A 64 -18.16 4.16 7.11
CA GLN A 64 -17.56 2.98 6.49
C GLN A 64 -17.13 2.00 7.59
N ALA A 65 -17.52 0.73 7.43
CA ALA A 65 -17.07 -0.37 8.27
C ALA A 65 -16.57 -1.51 7.39
N ALA A 66 -15.39 -2.06 7.65
CA ALA A 66 -14.87 -3.22 6.93
C ALA A 66 -14.08 -4.15 7.84
N ILE A 67 -14.27 -5.45 7.65
CA ILE A 67 -13.46 -6.51 8.24
C ILE A 67 -12.73 -7.26 7.14
N THR A 68 -11.50 -7.67 7.44
CA THR A 68 -10.72 -8.52 6.54
C THR A 68 -10.13 -9.70 7.26
N TYR A 69 -9.83 -10.75 6.50
CA TYR A 69 -9.11 -11.92 6.93
C TYR A 69 -8.07 -12.29 5.88
N ARG A 70 -6.79 -12.27 6.27
CA ARG A 70 -5.69 -12.78 5.44
C ARG A 70 -5.34 -14.21 5.81
N HIS A 71 -4.97 -15.04 4.84
CA HIS A 71 -4.57 -16.44 5.04
C HIS A 71 -3.43 -16.84 4.10
N GLY A 72 -2.90 -18.05 4.27
CA GLY A 72 -1.87 -18.63 3.39
C GLY A 72 -0.42 -18.32 3.81
N PRO A 73 0.57 -19.06 3.30
CA PRO A 73 1.99 -18.75 3.46
C PRO A 73 2.50 -17.78 2.40
N GLN A 74 3.61 -17.09 2.70
CA GLN A 74 4.33 -16.25 1.74
C GLN A 74 5.43 -17.03 1.03
N LEU A 75 5.62 -16.78 -0.27
CA LEU A 75 6.71 -17.38 -1.04
C LEU A 75 8.07 -16.90 -0.53
N ASP A 76 8.23 -15.61 -0.22
CA ASP A 76 9.48 -14.99 0.23
C ASP A 76 10.10 -15.77 1.40
N ALA A 77 9.32 -16.00 2.45
CA ALA A 77 9.73 -16.76 3.63
C ALA A 77 9.84 -18.27 3.37
N LYS A 78 8.91 -18.84 2.58
CA LYS A 78 8.89 -20.29 2.34
C LYS A 78 10.06 -20.73 1.46
N ALA A 79 10.36 -20.00 0.39
CA ALA A 79 11.44 -20.32 -0.54
C ALA A 79 12.79 -19.68 -0.17
N GLY A 80 12.84 -18.84 0.87
CA GLY A 80 14.06 -18.14 1.28
C GLY A 80 14.54 -17.18 0.19
N LEU A 81 13.66 -16.34 -0.34
CA LEU A 81 13.97 -15.45 -1.48
C LEU A 81 14.92 -14.31 -1.09
N GLY A 82 14.90 -13.89 0.18
CA GLY A 82 15.78 -12.85 0.71
C GLY A 82 15.49 -11.45 0.15
N THR A 83 14.27 -11.20 -0.34
CA THR A 83 13.80 -9.95 -0.93
C THR A 83 13.50 -8.87 0.13
N LEU A 84 13.60 -7.59 -0.25
CA LEU A 84 13.24 -6.44 0.60
C LEU A 84 11.73 -6.15 0.56
N GLN A 85 11.10 -6.46 -0.56
CA GLN A 85 9.66 -6.28 -0.78
C GLN A 85 9.04 -7.62 -1.16
N GLU A 86 7.80 -7.81 -0.72
CA GLU A 86 7.09 -9.08 -0.85
C GLU A 86 6.70 -9.35 -2.31
N VAL A 87 6.89 -10.59 -2.79
CA VAL A 87 6.43 -11.01 -4.13
C VAL A 87 4.91 -11.29 -4.18
N GLN A 88 4.26 -11.29 -3.02
CA GLN A 88 2.82 -11.42 -2.82
C GLN A 88 2.38 -10.35 -1.82
N GLU A 89 2.00 -9.16 -2.29
CA GLU A 89 1.61 -8.00 -1.45
C GLU A 89 0.46 -8.31 -0.47
N ILE A 90 -0.42 -9.24 -0.84
CA ILE A 90 -1.58 -9.56 -0.04
C ILE A 90 -1.21 -10.32 1.24
N TYR A 91 0.03 -10.80 1.37
CA TYR A 91 0.51 -11.47 2.57
C TYR A 91 0.67 -10.47 3.75
N GLY A 92 0.81 -11.01 4.97
CA GLY A 92 1.31 -10.25 6.10
C GLY A 92 0.25 -9.84 7.13
N ARG A 93 0.70 -8.99 8.07
CA ARG A 93 -0.10 -8.46 9.20
C ARG A 93 -0.88 -9.51 10.01
N GLY A 94 -0.34 -10.72 10.10
CA GLY A 94 -0.72 -11.69 11.13
C GLY A 94 -1.72 -12.77 10.72
N ARG A 95 -2.23 -12.77 9.49
CA ARG A 95 -3.17 -13.79 8.97
C ARG A 95 -4.33 -14.09 9.95
N THR A 96 -5.01 -13.02 10.33
CA THR A 96 -6.06 -13.00 11.36
C THR A 96 -7.18 -12.08 10.91
N TRP A 97 -8.31 -12.13 11.60
CA TRP A 97 -9.41 -11.18 11.38
C TRP A 97 -9.03 -9.80 11.90
N ARG A 98 -9.25 -8.77 11.08
CA ARG A 98 -8.96 -7.38 11.44
C ARG A 98 -10.14 -6.48 11.14
N LEU A 99 -10.52 -5.65 12.12
CA LEU A 99 -11.29 -4.45 11.84
C LEU A 99 -10.40 -3.52 11.00
N THR A 100 -10.69 -3.42 9.72
CA THR A 100 -9.84 -2.75 8.74
C THR A 100 -10.27 -1.32 8.50
N GLN A 101 -11.58 -1.07 8.56
CA GLN A 101 -12.15 0.27 8.52
C GLN A 101 -13.28 0.37 9.54
N PHE A 102 -13.35 1.48 10.24
CA PHE A 102 -14.51 1.91 11.01
C PHE A 102 -14.43 3.42 11.23
N TRP A 103 -14.86 4.19 10.24
CA TRP A 103 -14.70 5.64 10.26
C TRP A 103 -15.94 6.36 9.74
N TYR A 104 -16.12 7.59 10.20
CA TYR A 104 -17.13 8.53 9.72
C TYR A 104 -16.43 9.70 9.01
N GLU A 105 -16.90 10.06 7.82
CA GLU A 105 -16.49 11.27 7.10
C GLU A 105 -17.66 12.24 6.97
N GLN A 106 -17.50 13.47 7.43
CA GLN A 106 -18.42 14.58 7.16
C GLN A 106 -17.83 15.50 6.12
N ARG A 107 -18.63 15.85 5.11
CA ARG A 107 -18.30 16.88 4.14
C ARG A 107 -19.07 18.16 4.45
N PHE A 108 -18.44 19.28 4.12
CA PHE A 108 -18.96 20.63 4.31
C PHE A 108 -18.70 21.47 3.06
N ALA A 109 -19.41 22.60 2.93
CA ALA A 109 -19.24 23.55 1.83
C ALA A 109 -19.27 22.86 0.45
N ASN A 110 -20.30 22.03 0.21
CA ASN A 110 -20.48 21.25 -1.02
C ASN A 110 -19.26 20.36 -1.35
N GLY A 111 -18.68 19.73 -0.33
CA GLY A 111 -17.52 18.85 -0.47
C GLY A 111 -16.16 19.54 -0.57
N ALA A 112 -16.09 20.86 -0.43
CA ALA A 112 -14.82 21.60 -0.42
C ALA A 112 -14.00 21.31 0.86
N LEU A 113 -14.66 20.97 1.96
CA LEU A 113 -14.00 20.55 3.21
C LEU A 113 -14.51 19.18 3.63
N ALA A 114 -13.64 18.32 4.13
CA ALA A 114 -14.00 17.01 4.67
C ALA A 114 -13.21 16.68 5.94
N VAL A 115 -13.91 16.14 6.93
CA VAL A 115 -13.36 15.67 8.20
C VAL A 115 -13.67 14.19 8.32
N LYS A 116 -12.65 13.34 8.41
CA LYS A 116 -12.78 11.88 8.62
C LYS A 116 -12.19 11.51 9.96
N ALA A 117 -12.91 10.75 10.77
CA ALA A 117 -12.46 10.29 12.07
C ALA A 117 -12.90 8.84 12.34
N GLY A 118 -12.05 8.08 13.01
CA GLY A 118 -12.37 6.72 13.45
C GLY A 118 -11.15 5.81 13.34
N ARG A 119 -11.38 4.52 13.06
CA ARG A 119 -10.35 3.55 12.75
C ARG A 119 -10.14 3.43 11.25
N THR A 120 -8.94 3.75 10.80
CA THR A 120 -8.58 3.79 9.38
C THR A 120 -7.07 3.61 9.22
N ALA A 121 -6.60 3.33 8.01
CA ALA A 121 -5.18 3.31 7.69
C ALA A 121 -4.76 4.63 7.03
N PRO A 122 -3.58 5.19 7.34
CA PRO A 122 -3.01 6.33 6.60
C PRO A 122 -2.97 6.10 5.09
N SER A 123 -2.77 4.86 4.65
CA SER A 123 -2.74 4.48 3.23
C SER A 123 -4.04 4.72 2.45
N GLU A 124 -5.17 4.83 3.16
CA GLU A 124 -6.46 5.12 2.50
C GLU A 124 -6.50 6.56 1.98
N ASP A 125 -5.79 7.47 2.65
CA ASP A 125 -5.87 8.90 2.37
C ASP A 125 -4.55 9.45 1.80
N PHE A 126 -3.39 8.98 2.28
CA PHE A 126 -2.06 9.55 2.01
C PHE A 126 -1.17 8.61 1.21
N SER A 127 -0.45 9.18 0.22
CA SER A 127 0.41 8.45 -0.72
C SER A 127 -0.33 7.28 -1.39
N ALA A 128 -1.65 7.42 -1.55
CA ALA A 128 -2.49 6.35 -2.10
C ALA A 128 -2.12 6.08 -3.57
N PHE A 129 -1.87 4.82 -3.89
CA PHE A 129 -1.50 4.35 -5.23
C PHE A 129 -2.25 3.04 -5.55
N SER A 130 -2.30 2.67 -6.82
CA SER A 130 -2.97 1.43 -7.24
C SER A 130 -2.33 0.20 -6.59
N CYS A 131 -3.10 -0.88 -6.47
CA CYS A 131 -2.60 -2.19 -6.09
C CYS A 131 -2.94 -3.24 -7.17
N THR A 132 -2.63 -2.89 -8.41
CA THR A 132 -2.97 -3.76 -9.56
C THR A 132 -1.99 -4.91 -9.72
N PHE A 133 -0.70 -4.62 -9.48
CA PHE A 133 0.42 -5.55 -9.45
C PHE A 133 0.35 -6.50 -8.25
N GLN A 134 1.12 -7.58 -8.30
CA GLN A 134 1.24 -8.58 -7.23
C GLN A 134 2.44 -8.31 -6.30
N ASN A 135 3.52 -7.72 -6.80
CA ASN A 135 4.68 -7.34 -5.99
C ASN A 135 4.38 -6.07 -5.16
N LEU A 136 4.78 -6.09 -3.89
CA LEU A 136 4.51 -5.01 -2.93
C LEU A 136 5.17 -3.68 -3.34
N SER A 137 6.28 -3.71 -4.06
CA SER A 137 6.95 -2.50 -4.59
C SER A 137 6.06 -1.66 -5.53
N PHE A 138 4.98 -2.26 -6.05
CA PHE A 138 4.07 -1.65 -7.01
C PHE A 138 2.62 -1.60 -6.51
N CYS A 139 2.41 -1.83 -5.21
CA CYS A 139 1.09 -1.87 -4.61
C CYS A 139 0.96 -0.90 -3.42
N GLY A 140 -0.09 -0.08 -3.46
CA GLY A 140 -0.56 0.68 -2.31
C GLY A 140 0.39 1.81 -1.89
N SER A 141 0.21 2.28 -0.66
CA SER A 141 0.97 3.42 -0.11
C SER A 141 2.39 3.02 0.24
N GLN A 142 3.36 3.47 -0.57
CA GLN A 142 4.76 3.08 -0.45
C GLN A 142 5.44 3.46 0.88
N PRO A 143 5.12 4.59 1.54
CA PRO A 143 5.64 4.87 2.88
C PRO A 143 5.41 3.70 3.85
N GLY A 144 4.20 3.15 3.90
CA GLY A 144 3.89 2.01 4.77
C GLY A 144 4.56 0.69 4.42
N ASN A 145 5.20 0.60 3.25
CA ASN A 145 5.98 -0.56 2.82
C ASN A 145 7.45 -0.46 3.22
N ILE A 146 7.96 0.74 3.51
CA ILE A 146 9.37 0.96 3.89
C ILE A 146 9.57 1.35 5.36
N VAL A 147 8.54 1.94 5.99
CA VAL A 147 8.54 2.34 7.42
C VAL A 147 7.43 1.62 8.18
N THR A 148 7.46 0.29 8.08
CA THR A 148 6.41 -0.64 8.53
C THR A 148 6.15 -0.65 10.03
N ASP A 149 7.04 -0.03 10.82
CA ASP A 149 7.06 -0.05 12.28
C ASP A 149 6.09 0.97 12.90
N TYR A 150 5.77 2.04 12.18
CA TYR A 150 4.86 3.09 12.67
C TYR A 150 3.82 3.54 11.62
N TRP A 151 4.03 3.27 10.32
CA TRP A 151 3.02 3.48 9.29
C TRP A 151 2.36 2.14 8.94
N TYR A 152 1.08 1.98 9.32
CA TYR A 152 0.37 0.73 9.04
C TYR A 152 -0.63 0.92 7.91
N ASN A 153 -0.33 0.32 6.77
CA ASN A 153 -1.26 0.22 5.66
C ASN A 153 -2.43 -0.72 5.98
N TRP A 154 -3.47 -0.69 5.14
CA TRP A 154 -4.44 -1.78 5.03
C TRP A 154 -3.72 -3.15 5.09
N PRO A 155 -4.18 -4.13 5.87
CA PRO A 155 -5.49 -4.22 6.55
C PRO A 155 -5.49 -3.77 8.02
N VAL A 156 -4.44 -3.10 8.48
CA VAL A 156 -4.38 -2.61 9.86
C VAL A 156 -5.06 -1.25 9.94
N SER A 157 -5.99 -1.11 10.88
CA SER A 157 -6.58 0.18 11.23
C SER A 157 -5.92 0.78 12.46
N GLN A 158 -5.90 2.11 12.54
CA GLN A 158 -5.43 2.91 13.65
C GLN A 158 -6.49 3.97 13.98
N TRP A 159 -6.57 4.43 15.23
CA TRP A 159 -7.36 5.64 15.50
C TRP A 159 -6.76 6.81 14.72
N GLY A 160 -7.58 7.53 13.97
CA GLY A 160 -7.09 8.61 13.13
C GLY A 160 -8.13 9.69 12.87
N LEU A 161 -7.64 10.88 12.59
CA LEU A 161 -8.38 12.05 12.16
C LEU A 161 -7.70 12.61 10.91
N ARG A 162 -8.47 12.94 9.87
CA ARG A 162 -7.98 13.59 8.66
C ARG A 162 -8.86 14.76 8.27
N LEU A 163 -8.22 15.91 8.08
CA LEU A 163 -8.81 17.12 7.53
C LEU A 163 -8.37 17.26 6.08
N ARG A 164 -9.31 17.55 5.18
CA ARG A 164 -9.06 17.75 3.75
C ARG A 164 -9.78 18.98 3.25
N ALA A 165 -9.08 19.82 2.50
CA ALA A 165 -9.63 20.95 1.77
C ALA A 165 -9.35 20.75 0.27
N ALA A 166 -10.37 20.94 -0.57
CA ALA A 166 -10.27 20.74 -2.01
C ALA A 166 -10.88 21.92 -2.79
N HIS A 167 -10.22 22.31 -3.87
CA HIS A 167 -10.67 23.36 -4.76
C HIS A 167 -10.15 23.14 -6.19
N ARG A 168 -11.05 23.10 -7.19
CA ARG A 168 -10.72 23.02 -8.63
C ARG A 168 -9.67 21.94 -8.96
N GLY A 169 -9.85 20.72 -8.45
CA GLY A 169 -8.95 19.59 -8.68
C GLY A 169 -7.69 19.59 -7.81
N ALA A 170 -7.35 20.70 -7.16
CA ALA A 170 -6.30 20.73 -6.14
C ALA A 170 -6.88 20.37 -4.77
N TYR A 171 -6.04 19.81 -3.89
CA TYR A 171 -6.36 19.59 -2.49
C TYR A 171 -5.13 19.70 -1.60
N ALA A 172 -5.39 20.00 -0.33
CA ALA A 172 -4.45 19.86 0.77
C ALA A 172 -5.12 19.03 1.86
N GLN A 173 -4.36 18.16 2.51
CA GLN A 173 -4.85 17.38 3.64
C GLN A 173 -3.76 17.12 4.66
N ILE A 174 -4.19 16.99 5.91
CA ILE A 174 -3.38 16.64 7.06
C ILE A 174 -4.11 15.58 7.87
N GLY A 175 -3.35 14.62 8.38
CA GLY A 175 -3.85 13.58 9.25
C GLY A 175 -3.09 13.54 10.57
N ILE A 176 -3.71 12.94 11.57
CA ILE A 176 -3.05 12.46 12.78
C ILE A 176 -3.57 11.06 13.06
N TYR A 177 -2.65 10.10 13.19
CA TYR A 177 -2.96 8.70 13.40
C TYR A 177 -2.20 8.20 14.64
N GLU A 178 -2.88 7.38 15.45
CA GLU A 178 -2.30 6.73 16.62
C GLU A 178 -1.19 5.77 16.20
N GLU A 179 0.04 5.99 16.66
CA GLU A 179 1.10 5.01 16.57
C GLU A 179 1.02 4.09 17.80
N ASN A 180 0.56 2.86 17.57
CA ASN A 180 0.41 1.87 18.64
C ASN A 180 0.80 0.50 18.10
N PRO A 181 1.99 -0.01 18.46
CA PRO A 181 2.49 -1.32 17.99
C PRO A 181 1.54 -2.47 18.30
N ARG A 182 0.67 -2.35 19.32
CA ARG A 182 -0.33 -3.37 19.67
C ARG A 182 -1.44 -3.53 18.62
N ASN A 183 -1.55 -2.61 17.65
CA ASN A 183 -2.40 -2.82 16.48
C ASN A 183 -1.85 -3.96 15.59
N LEU A 184 -0.59 -4.37 15.74
CA LEU A 184 0.01 -5.50 15.02
C LEU A 184 -0.20 -6.85 15.71
N ASP A 185 -0.73 -6.88 16.94
CA ASP A 185 -1.11 -8.11 17.63
C ASP A 185 -2.02 -8.97 16.73
N LYS A 186 -1.89 -10.29 16.81
CA LYS A 186 -2.55 -11.25 15.90
C LYS A 186 -3.95 -11.67 16.37
N ASN A 187 -4.66 -10.79 17.05
CA ASN A 187 -6.02 -11.01 17.56
C ASN A 187 -7.00 -9.98 17.00
N PHE A 188 -8.27 -10.36 16.89
CA PHE A 188 -9.31 -9.42 16.54
C PHE A 188 -9.48 -8.38 17.66
N THR A 189 -9.59 -7.11 17.28
CA THR A 189 -9.88 -6.01 18.19
C THR A 189 -10.66 -4.93 17.46
N ILE A 190 -11.61 -4.31 18.16
CA ILE A 190 -12.30 -3.10 17.69
C ILE A 190 -11.47 -1.84 17.90
N GLY A 191 -10.34 -1.94 18.61
CA GLY A 191 -9.44 -0.85 18.89
C GLY A 191 -8.63 -1.08 20.15
N ARG A 192 -7.41 -0.55 20.15
CA ARG A 192 -6.55 -0.45 21.33
C ARG A 192 -6.72 0.96 21.91
N PHE A 193 -6.78 1.07 23.22
CA PHE A 193 -6.91 2.36 23.94
C PHE A 193 -5.74 2.60 24.91
N LYS A 194 -4.74 1.71 24.89
CA LYS A 194 -3.51 1.77 25.69
C LYS A 194 -2.36 1.22 24.85
N GLY A 195 -1.14 1.67 25.13
CA GLY A 195 0.08 1.22 24.45
C GLY A 195 0.46 2.04 23.22
N ALA A 196 -0.20 3.17 22.99
CA ALA A 196 0.25 4.14 21.99
C ALA A 196 1.62 4.70 22.40
N THR A 197 2.51 4.79 21.43
CA THR A 197 3.89 5.28 21.59
C THR A 197 4.09 6.67 20.99
N GLY A 198 3.17 7.13 20.15
CA GLY A 198 3.24 8.44 19.51
C GLY A 198 2.09 8.67 18.54
N ALA A 199 2.30 9.61 17.64
CA ALA A 199 1.38 9.93 16.56
C ALA A 199 2.13 10.07 15.23
N LEU A 200 1.49 9.56 14.18
CA LEU A 200 1.92 9.73 12.79
C LEU A 200 1.14 10.88 12.19
N ILE A 201 1.85 11.90 11.71
CA ILE A 201 1.28 13.13 11.17
C ILE A 201 1.70 13.27 9.70
N PRO A 202 0.89 12.76 8.74
CA PRO A 202 1.13 12.97 7.33
C PRO A 202 0.46 14.27 6.82
N VAL A 203 1.11 14.93 5.86
CA VAL A 203 0.59 16.06 5.10
C VAL A 203 0.74 15.77 3.61
N GLU A 204 -0.30 16.05 2.83
CA GLU A 204 -0.27 15.87 1.37
C GLU A 204 -0.93 17.04 0.65
N PHE A 205 -0.29 17.47 -0.43
CA PHE A 205 -0.86 18.33 -1.44
C PHE A 205 -1.01 17.51 -2.72
N GLY A 206 -2.18 17.59 -3.33
CA GLY A 206 -2.42 16.88 -4.57
C GLY A 206 -3.18 17.70 -5.59
N LEU A 207 -2.98 17.34 -6.85
CA LEU A 207 -3.66 17.89 -8.00
C LEU A 207 -4.19 16.73 -8.84
N THR A 208 -5.48 16.72 -9.10
CA THR A 208 -6.10 15.85 -10.10
C THR A 208 -6.48 16.68 -11.31
N ARG A 209 -6.14 16.18 -12.49
CA ARG A 209 -6.54 16.74 -13.78
C ARG A 209 -7.32 15.67 -14.53
N GLY A 210 -8.40 16.06 -15.19
CA GLY A 210 -9.19 15.15 -15.99
C GLY A 210 -10.66 15.57 -16.08
N GLY A 211 -11.32 15.09 -17.13
CA GLY A 211 -12.72 15.27 -17.48
C GLY A 211 -13.02 14.35 -18.67
N ASP A 212 -14.22 14.44 -19.26
CA ASP A 212 -14.52 13.68 -20.47
C ASP A 212 -13.71 14.25 -21.65
N GLY A 213 -12.86 13.41 -22.28
CA GLY A 213 -12.13 13.75 -23.51
C GLY A 213 -10.72 14.34 -23.36
N GLY A 214 -10.24 14.61 -22.15
CA GLY A 214 -8.86 15.09 -21.87
C GLY A 214 -8.01 14.08 -21.08
N PRO A 215 -6.66 14.18 -21.12
CA PRO A 215 -5.80 13.25 -20.41
C PRO A 215 -5.97 13.37 -18.89
N VAL A 216 -6.16 12.22 -18.23
CA VAL A 216 -6.33 12.12 -16.77
C VAL A 216 -4.97 12.07 -16.09
N GLY A 217 -4.81 12.75 -14.96
CA GLY A 217 -3.59 12.68 -14.16
C GLY A 217 -3.82 12.98 -12.68
N SER A 218 -2.93 12.43 -11.84
CA SER A 218 -2.87 12.67 -10.40
C SER A 218 -1.43 12.93 -9.99
N TYR A 219 -1.21 14.03 -9.29
CA TYR A 219 0.10 14.48 -8.84
C TYR A 219 0.02 14.74 -7.34
N LYS A 220 0.91 14.15 -6.56
CA LYS A 220 0.89 14.27 -5.10
C LYS A 220 2.30 14.49 -4.59
N ILE A 221 2.44 15.43 -3.67
CA ILE A 221 3.64 15.61 -2.87
C ILE A 221 3.24 15.64 -1.40
N GLY A 222 4.01 14.98 -0.56
CA GLY A 222 3.71 14.96 0.86
C GLY A 222 4.90 14.57 1.70
N GLY A 223 4.67 14.59 3.00
CA GLY A 223 5.64 14.14 3.99
C GLY A 223 4.95 13.73 5.26
N TRP A 224 5.70 13.09 6.14
CA TRP A 224 5.21 12.64 7.43
C TRP A 224 6.23 12.88 8.53
N VAL A 225 5.72 12.96 9.75
CA VAL A 225 6.51 12.89 10.98
C VAL A 225 5.84 11.88 11.90
N SER A 226 6.63 10.97 12.46
CA SER A 226 6.29 10.15 13.62
C SER A 226 6.85 10.83 14.86
N THR A 227 6.05 10.91 15.92
CA THR A 227 6.47 11.46 17.22
C THR A 227 6.93 10.38 18.20
N ALA A 228 6.93 9.11 17.82
CA ALA A 228 7.41 8.03 18.69
C ALA A 228 8.93 8.01 18.73
N ASP A 229 9.47 7.58 19.87
CA ASP A 229 10.89 7.28 19.98
C ASP A 229 11.25 6.08 19.09
N ALA A 230 12.34 6.22 18.34
CA ALA A 230 12.87 5.17 17.48
C ALA A 230 14.38 5.00 17.69
N PRO A 231 14.90 3.76 17.71
CA PRO A 231 16.33 3.51 17.85
C PRO A 231 17.10 3.99 16.61
N ASP A 232 18.27 4.61 16.82
CA ASP A 232 19.22 4.89 15.75
C ASP A 232 19.75 3.59 15.16
N LEU A 233 19.87 3.53 13.84
CA LEU A 233 20.31 2.35 13.11
C LEU A 233 21.79 2.02 13.27
N PHE A 234 22.60 2.97 13.75
CA PHE A 234 24.05 2.86 13.76
C PHE A 234 24.67 3.22 15.11
N LEU A 235 24.20 4.28 15.75
CA LEU A 235 24.82 4.81 16.97
C LEU A 235 24.18 4.22 18.22
N ASP A 236 25.00 3.93 19.22
CA ASP A 236 24.56 3.62 20.58
C ASP A 236 24.40 4.88 21.44
N VAL A 237 23.98 4.69 22.69
CA VAL A 237 23.75 5.75 23.69
C VAL A 237 24.96 6.67 23.94
N ASP A 238 26.19 6.22 23.66
CA ASP A 238 27.41 7.02 23.86
C ASP A 238 27.92 7.64 22.55
N GLY A 239 27.22 7.40 21.43
CA GLY A 239 27.59 7.92 20.12
C GLY A 239 28.58 7.04 19.36
N GLU A 240 28.80 5.81 19.81
CA GLU A 240 29.68 4.84 19.16
C GLU A 240 28.89 3.88 18.25
N PRO A 241 29.52 3.17 17.30
CA PRO A 241 28.82 2.17 16.49
C PRO A 241 28.26 1.03 17.34
N ALA A 242 26.93 0.96 17.47
CA ALA A 242 26.24 -0.01 18.33
C ALA A 242 26.58 -1.48 18.01
N ILE A 243 26.91 -1.75 16.74
CA ILE A 243 27.33 -3.09 16.28
C ILE A 243 28.67 -3.55 16.87
N LEU A 244 29.53 -2.61 17.30
CA LEU A 244 30.83 -2.91 17.91
C LEU A 244 30.78 -2.97 19.43
N THR A 245 29.92 -2.17 20.05
CA THR A 245 29.84 -2.04 21.52
C THR A 245 28.82 -2.97 22.15
N GLY A 246 27.78 -3.35 21.41
CA GLY A 246 26.63 -4.11 21.94
C GLY A 246 25.74 -3.31 22.90
N ARG A 247 25.96 -2.00 23.04
CA ARG A 247 25.17 -1.13 23.92
C ARG A 247 23.83 -0.77 23.27
N ALA A 248 22.91 -0.25 24.08
CA ALA A 248 21.59 0.17 23.61
C ALA A 248 21.72 1.25 22.52
N ALA A 249 20.86 1.19 21.50
CA ALA A 249 20.82 2.20 20.44
C ALA A 249 20.41 3.58 20.99
N LEU A 250 21.03 4.64 20.45
CA LEU A 250 20.62 6.02 20.71
C LEU A 250 19.16 6.22 20.32
N GLN A 251 18.33 6.72 21.22
CA GLN A 251 16.93 7.00 20.89
C GLN A 251 16.79 8.34 20.14
N ARG A 252 15.98 8.33 19.08
CA ARG A 252 15.59 9.51 18.30
C ARG A 252 14.14 9.82 18.59
N GLY A 253 13.84 11.05 19.01
CA GLY A 253 12.47 11.49 19.33
C GLY A 253 11.55 11.75 18.13
N SER A 254 11.98 11.39 16.91
CA SER A 254 11.12 11.40 15.72
C SER A 254 11.72 10.63 14.56
N ALA A 255 10.83 10.09 13.73
CA ALA A 255 11.12 9.61 12.39
C ALA A 255 10.33 10.42 11.36
N HIS A 256 10.81 10.55 10.12
CA HIS A 256 10.14 11.38 9.12
C HIS A 256 10.50 10.96 7.70
N GLY A 257 9.77 11.51 6.74
CA GLY A 257 10.10 11.33 5.34
C GLY A 257 9.19 12.12 4.41
N VAL A 258 9.45 11.96 3.12
CA VAL A 258 8.76 12.66 2.04
C VAL A 258 8.45 11.72 0.90
N TRP A 259 7.41 12.04 0.13
CA TRP A 259 7.08 11.34 -1.10
C TRP A 259 6.65 12.28 -2.22
N LEU A 260 6.82 11.81 -3.44
CA LEU A 260 6.29 12.34 -4.68
C LEU A 260 5.61 11.18 -5.42
N ALA A 261 4.39 11.40 -5.90
CA ALA A 261 3.65 10.44 -6.72
C ALA A 261 3.06 11.15 -7.94
N VAL A 262 3.22 10.54 -9.11
CA VAL A 262 2.72 11.02 -10.40
C VAL A 262 2.05 9.86 -11.12
N ASP A 263 0.85 10.08 -11.62
CA ASP A 263 0.13 9.23 -12.57
C ASP A 263 -0.37 10.14 -13.69
N GLN A 264 -0.08 9.80 -14.94
CA GLN A 264 -0.48 10.58 -16.10
C GLN A 264 -0.85 9.68 -17.27
N GLN A 265 -2.08 9.82 -17.76
CA GLN A 265 -2.49 9.31 -19.07
C GLN A 265 -1.78 10.11 -20.18
N VAL A 266 -0.98 9.44 -21.00
CA VAL A 266 -0.24 10.07 -22.11
C VAL A 266 -0.90 9.81 -23.46
N SER A 267 -1.76 8.81 -23.57
CA SER A 267 -2.51 8.52 -24.79
C SER A 267 -3.86 7.82 -24.52
N GLY A 268 -4.69 7.76 -25.55
CA GLY A 268 -5.99 7.09 -25.52
C GLY A 268 -7.12 7.94 -24.95
N ARG A 269 -8.23 7.28 -24.60
CA ARG A 269 -9.48 7.94 -24.21
C ARG A 269 -9.68 7.96 -22.70
N SER A 270 -10.39 8.95 -22.23
CA SER A 270 -10.85 9.07 -20.85
C SER A 270 -12.37 9.17 -20.81
N ALA A 271 -12.96 8.69 -19.71
CA ALA A 271 -14.37 8.86 -19.42
C ALA A 271 -14.58 8.94 -17.90
N ARG A 272 -15.47 9.82 -17.45
CA ARG A 272 -15.78 10.06 -16.04
C ARG A 272 -14.52 10.31 -15.19
N GLY A 273 -13.57 11.05 -15.74
CA GLY A 273 -12.32 11.40 -15.06
C GLY A 273 -11.34 10.22 -14.88
N ALA A 274 -11.54 9.09 -15.58
CA ALA A 274 -10.62 7.95 -15.57
C ALA A 274 -10.11 7.63 -16.97
N SER A 275 -8.86 7.17 -17.07
CA SER A 275 -8.33 6.60 -18.31
C SER A 275 -9.03 5.26 -18.56
N ILE A 276 -9.66 5.12 -19.73
CA ILE A 276 -10.35 3.89 -20.14
C ILE A 276 -9.59 3.13 -21.23
N SER A 277 -8.70 3.77 -21.97
CA SER A 277 -7.88 3.14 -23.01
C SER A 277 -6.55 3.89 -23.20
N GLY A 278 -5.57 3.24 -23.81
CA GLY A 278 -4.27 3.83 -24.11
C GLY A 278 -3.27 3.71 -22.95
N VAL A 279 -2.26 4.57 -22.96
CA VAL A 279 -1.11 4.47 -22.04
C VAL A 279 -1.23 5.47 -20.91
N SER A 280 -1.05 4.98 -19.68
CA SER A 280 -0.76 5.78 -18.49
C SER A 280 0.64 5.46 -17.99
N VAL A 281 1.38 6.46 -17.56
CA VAL A 281 2.69 6.30 -16.89
C VAL A 281 2.57 6.72 -15.44
N PHE A 282 3.35 6.10 -14.57
CA PHE A 282 3.43 6.49 -13.18
C PHE A 282 4.87 6.54 -12.68
N PHE A 283 5.08 7.39 -11.68
CA PHE A 283 6.34 7.55 -10.98
C PHE A 283 6.07 7.83 -9.49
N ASN A 284 6.65 7.03 -8.61
CA ASN A 284 6.64 7.26 -7.17
C ASN A 284 8.07 7.33 -6.67
N ALA A 285 8.40 8.34 -5.87
CA ALA A 285 9.67 8.44 -5.19
C ALA A 285 9.42 8.78 -3.73
N LEU A 286 10.19 8.16 -2.84
CA LEU A 286 10.10 8.41 -1.41
C LEU A 286 11.48 8.36 -0.75
N ALA A 287 11.62 9.14 0.30
CA ALA A 287 12.80 9.15 1.15
C ALA A 287 12.36 9.18 2.62
N ALA A 288 12.91 8.26 3.41
CA ALA A 288 12.75 8.22 4.86
C ALA A 288 14.03 8.70 5.54
N ASP A 289 13.93 9.14 6.79
CA ASP A 289 15.08 9.61 7.54
C ASP A 289 16.12 8.49 7.68
N ARG A 290 17.38 8.87 7.51
CA ARG A 290 18.48 7.91 7.55
C ARG A 290 18.86 7.47 8.96
N ARG A 291 18.29 8.04 10.01
CA ARG A 291 18.70 7.74 11.39
C ARG A 291 17.97 6.51 11.92
N THR A 292 16.71 6.34 11.53
CA THR A 292 15.83 5.30 12.09
C THR A 292 15.32 4.30 11.05
N SER A 293 15.21 4.70 9.77
CA SER A 293 14.65 3.83 8.72
C SER A 293 15.68 2.90 8.04
N ARG A 294 15.43 1.59 8.07
CA ARG A 294 16.27 0.57 7.42
C ARG A 294 16.35 0.73 5.90
N ILE A 295 15.25 1.17 5.29
CA ILE A 295 15.16 1.55 3.87
C ILE A 295 15.09 3.08 3.83
N ASP A 296 16.10 3.73 3.27
CA ASP A 296 16.15 5.20 3.28
C ASP A 296 15.47 5.82 2.05
N ASN A 297 15.34 5.07 0.96
CA ASN A 297 14.61 5.54 -0.22
C ASN A 297 14.10 4.40 -1.09
N GLN A 298 13.04 4.70 -1.84
CA GLN A 298 12.54 3.84 -2.90
C GLN A 298 12.07 4.70 -4.08
N ILE A 299 12.34 4.21 -5.29
CA ILE A 299 11.91 4.83 -6.55
C ILE A 299 11.19 3.77 -7.35
N VAL A 300 10.01 4.10 -7.85
CA VAL A 300 9.13 3.21 -8.60
C VAL A 300 8.68 3.93 -9.85
N ALA A 301 8.80 3.29 -11.01
CA ALA A 301 8.30 3.82 -12.27
C ALA A 301 7.65 2.71 -13.08
N GLY A 302 6.64 3.05 -13.88
CA GLY A 302 5.99 2.06 -14.72
C GLY A 302 4.93 2.65 -15.61
N LEU A 303 4.21 1.76 -16.26
CA LEU A 303 3.12 2.09 -17.15
C LEU A 303 1.99 1.07 -17.07
N PHE A 304 0.82 1.54 -17.47
CA PHE A 304 -0.35 0.72 -17.76
C PHE A 304 -0.78 0.99 -19.20
N LEU A 305 -1.04 -0.06 -19.95
CA LEU A 305 -1.68 -0.01 -21.26
C LEU A 305 -3.07 -0.64 -21.12
N ARG A 306 -4.12 0.17 -21.29
CA ARG A 306 -5.52 -0.22 -21.14
C ARG A 306 -6.18 -0.46 -22.49
N ASP A 307 -7.04 -1.46 -22.57
CA ASP A 307 -7.72 -1.93 -23.78
C ASP A 307 -6.75 -2.21 -24.97
N PRO A 308 -5.60 -2.91 -24.80
CA PRO A 308 -4.69 -3.19 -25.92
C PRO A 308 -5.25 -4.17 -26.95
N LEU A 309 -6.04 -5.17 -26.55
CA LEU A 309 -6.47 -6.23 -27.47
C LEU A 309 -7.89 -5.99 -28.01
N PRO A 310 -8.07 -5.97 -29.34
CA PRO A 310 -9.40 -5.95 -29.95
C PRO A 310 -10.23 -7.16 -29.49
N GLY A 311 -11.46 -6.91 -29.01
CA GLY A 311 -12.38 -7.95 -28.59
C GLY A 311 -12.27 -8.40 -27.13
N VAL A 312 -11.27 -7.91 -26.37
CA VAL A 312 -11.15 -8.15 -24.92
C VAL A 312 -11.40 -6.84 -24.17
N ALA A 313 -12.66 -6.56 -23.84
CA ALA A 313 -13.00 -5.30 -23.18
C ALA A 313 -12.43 -5.21 -21.76
N GLY A 314 -11.73 -4.12 -21.45
CA GLY A 314 -11.20 -3.83 -20.12
C GLY A 314 -9.92 -4.57 -19.77
N ASP A 315 -9.22 -5.14 -20.75
CA ASP A 315 -7.90 -5.75 -20.52
C ASP A 315 -6.82 -4.68 -20.26
N ILE A 316 -5.76 -5.10 -19.59
CA ILE A 316 -4.71 -4.19 -19.15
C ILE A 316 -3.36 -4.89 -19.08
N VAL A 317 -2.35 -4.29 -19.68
CA VAL A 317 -0.94 -4.69 -19.46
C VAL A 317 -0.32 -3.70 -18.49
N GLY A 318 0.38 -4.19 -17.48
CA GLY A 318 1.16 -3.35 -16.57
C GLY A 318 2.61 -3.78 -16.56
N PHE A 319 3.52 -2.82 -16.65
CA PHE A 319 4.95 -3.04 -16.48
C PHE A 319 5.51 -2.01 -15.50
N ALA A 320 6.31 -2.47 -14.54
CA ALA A 320 6.90 -1.60 -13.52
C ALA A 320 8.31 -2.03 -13.13
N VAL A 321 9.08 -1.05 -12.67
CA VAL A 321 10.43 -1.19 -12.14
C VAL A 321 10.54 -0.42 -10.83
N ALA A 322 11.11 -1.03 -9.81
CA ALA A 322 11.39 -0.40 -8.53
C ALA A 322 12.86 -0.54 -8.17
N ARG A 323 13.39 0.47 -7.49
CA ARG A 323 14.67 0.44 -6.76
C ARG A 323 14.36 0.69 -5.29
N THR A 324 14.63 -0.30 -4.44
CA THR A 324 14.51 -0.20 -2.98
C THR A 324 15.90 -0.22 -2.37
N HIS A 325 16.29 0.85 -1.66
CA HIS A 325 17.66 1.00 -1.19
C HIS A 325 17.77 0.79 0.33
N VAL A 326 18.66 -0.12 0.72
CA VAL A 326 19.05 -0.31 2.11
C VAL A 326 19.90 0.88 2.54
N ASN A 327 19.58 1.45 3.70
CA ASN A 327 20.26 2.63 4.22
C ASN A 327 21.78 2.40 4.38
N ASN A 328 22.60 3.32 3.85
CA ASN A 328 24.07 3.23 3.91
C ASN A 328 24.63 3.13 5.34
N ARG A 329 23.88 3.52 6.37
CA ARG A 329 24.29 3.31 7.76
C ARG A 329 24.36 1.81 8.12
N LEU A 330 23.46 1.00 7.58
CA LEU A 330 23.51 -0.46 7.73
C LEU A 330 24.65 -1.06 6.92
N GLU A 331 24.90 -0.52 5.71
CA GLU A 331 26.08 -0.91 4.92
C GLU A 331 27.38 -0.62 5.68
N ARG A 332 27.46 0.52 6.36
CA ARG A 332 28.61 0.85 7.23
C ARG A 332 28.76 -0.16 8.36
N SER A 333 27.66 -0.58 8.99
CA SER A 333 27.68 -1.65 10.00
C SER A 333 28.20 -2.97 9.43
N ASP A 334 27.79 -3.35 8.21
CA ASP A 334 28.26 -4.58 7.56
C ASP A 334 29.78 -4.53 7.32
N ARG A 335 30.30 -3.38 6.86
CA ARG A 335 31.74 -3.21 6.66
C ARG A 335 32.54 -3.31 7.95
N LEU A 336 32.02 -2.80 9.06
CA LEU A 336 32.69 -2.87 10.36
C LEU A 336 32.80 -4.29 10.91
N THR A 337 31.86 -5.18 10.53
CA THR A 337 31.87 -6.59 10.95
C THR A 337 32.45 -7.54 9.89
N GLY A 338 32.90 -7.02 8.74
CA GLY A 338 33.36 -7.82 7.61
C GLY A 338 32.23 -8.57 6.88
N GLY A 339 30.97 -8.20 7.12
CA GLY A 339 29.79 -8.78 6.49
C GLY A 339 29.59 -8.31 5.03
N PRO A 340 28.69 -8.98 4.28
CA PRO A 340 28.39 -8.61 2.90
C PRO A 340 27.68 -7.25 2.82
N SER A 341 28.20 -6.35 1.98
CA SER A 341 27.66 -5.01 1.77
C SER A 341 26.27 -5.06 1.12
N ARG A 342 25.28 -4.44 1.77
CA ARG A 342 23.93 -4.24 1.20
C ARG A 342 23.84 -2.90 0.47
N GLY A 343 23.13 -2.89 -0.66
CA GLY A 343 22.86 -1.72 -1.47
C GLY A 343 21.38 -1.64 -1.87
N ALA A 344 21.09 -1.64 -3.17
CA ALA A 344 19.72 -1.59 -3.68
C ALA A 344 19.26 -2.93 -4.27
N GLU A 345 18.00 -3.27 -3.98
CA GLU A 345 17.22 -4.28 -4.69
C GLU A 345 16.48 -3.62 -5.86
N TYR A 346 16.41 -4.33 -6.99
CA TYR A 346 15.67 -3.89 -8.17
C TYR A 346 14.60 -4.91 -8.51
N ALA A 347 13.33 -4.53 -8.38
CA ALA A 347 12.20 -5.38 -8.73
C ALA A 347 11.61 -4.96 -10.08
N PHE A 348 11.14 -5.92 -10.84
CA PHE A 348 10.44 -5.76 -12.11
C PHE A 348 9.19 -6.63 -12.08
N GLU A 349 8.07 -6.13 -12.58
CA GLU A 349 6.87 -6.94 -12.80
C GLU A 349 6.21 -6.59 -14.13
N LEU A 350 5.86 -7.61 -14.89
CA LEU A 350 5.00 -7.53 -16.06
C LEU A 350 3.76 -8.38 -15.79
N PHE A 351 2.56 -7.82 -15.97
CA PHE A 351 1.32 -8.58 -15.92
C PHE A 351 0.43 -8.30 -17.13
N TYR A 352 -0.43 -9.25 -17.45
CA TYR A 352 -1.59 -9.06 -18.33
C TYR A 352 -2.85 -9.38 -17.54
N GLY A 353 -3.77 -8.42 -17.48
CA GLY A 353 -5.02 -8.49 -16.73
C GLY A 353 -6.22 -8.54 -17.66
N PHE A 354 -7.14 -9.45 -17.41
CA PHE A 354 -8.40 -9.56 -18.15
C PHE A 354 -9.54 -10.00 -17.24
N ARG A 355 -10.77 -9.76 -17.68
CA ARG A 355 -11.99 -10.05 -16.94
C ARG A 355 -12.84 -11.07 -17.70
N PRO A 356 -12.65 -12.39 -17.48
CA PRO A 356 -13.44 -13.40 -18.19
C PRO A 356 -14.94 -13.32 -17.89
N VAL A 357 -15.31 -12.86 -16.69
CA VAL A 357 -16.69 -12.64 -16.25
C VAL A 357 -16.74 -11.42 -15.35
N GLY A 358 -17.88 -10.72 -15.27
CA GLY A 358 -18.02 -9.41 -14.61
C GLY A 358 -17.52 -9.32 -13.15
N TRP A 359 -17.40 -10.44 -12.46
CA TRP A 359 -17.02 -10.54 -11.04
C TRP A 359 -15.60 -11.07 -10.79
N LEU A 360 -14.84 -11.44 -11.84
CA LEU A 360 -13.50 -12.03 -11.72
C LEU A 360 -12.49 -11.28 -12.59
N ASP A 361 -11.48 -10.67 -11.98
CA ASP A 361 -10.28 -10.21 -12.68
C ASP A 361 -9.16 -11.25 -12.48
N LEU A 362 -8.48 -11.63 -13.56
CA LEU A 362 -7.29 -12.49 -13.53
C LEU A 362 -6.08 -11.73 -14.07
N ARG A 363 -4.95 -11.83 -13.38
CA ARG A 363 -3.70 -11.13 -13.72
C ARG A 363 -2.48 -12.06 -13.57
N PRO A 364 -2.24 -12.97 -14.53
CA PRO A 364 -0.96 -13.65 -14.64
C PRO A 364 0.17 -12.62 -14.74
N ASN A 365 1.25 -12.84 -14.02
CA ASN A 365 2.40 -11.96 -13.97
C ASN A 365 3.73 -12.72 -13.91
N VAL A 366 4.79 -12.04 -14.30
CA VAL A 366 6.16 -12.47 -14.11
C VAL A 366 6.89 -11.37 -13.38
N GLN A 367 7.59 -11.75 -12.31
CA GLN A 367 8.43 -10.86 -11.53
C GLN A 367 9.90 -11.27 -11.66
N TRP A 368 10.77 -10.26 -11.68
CA TRP A 368 12.21 -10.44 -11.64
C TRP A 368 12.80 -9.52 -10.58
N ILE A 369 13.58 -10.09 -9.65
CA ILE A 369 14.23 -9.33 -8.58
C ILE A 369 15.73 -9.51 -8.69
N HIS A 370 16.42 -8.41 -8.98
CA HIS A 370 17.87 -8.34 -9.05
C HIS A 370 18.43 -7.79 -7.74
N HIS A 371 19.49 -8.43 -7.22
CA HIS A 371 20.05 -8.18 -5.90
C HIS A 371 19.01 -8.25 -4.77
N PRO A 372 18.36 -9.41 -4.57
CA PRO A 372 17.41 -9.56 -3.46
C PRO A 372 18.08 -9.20 -2.13
N GLY A 373 17.42 -8.40 -1.30
CA GLY A 373 17.94 -7.92 -0.02
C GLY A 373 18.96 -6.80 -0.16
N GLY A 374 19.12 -6.25 -1.36
CA GLY A 374 20.21 -5.33 -1.72
C GLY A 374 21.57 -6.02 -1.85
N ARG A 375 21.63 -7.35 -1.88
CA ARG A 375 22.87 -8.12 -1.88
C ARG A 375 23.37 -8.37 -3.31
N ARG A 376 24.59 -7.88 -3.60
CA ARG A 376 25.21 -8.01 -4.94
C ARG A 376 25.65 -9.43 -5.28
N ASP A 377 25.94 -10.24 -4.27
CA ASP A 377 26.34 -11.64 -4.38
C ASP A 377 25.15 -12.60 -4.53
N ALA A 378 23.94 -12.14 -4.21
CA ALA A 378 22.74 -12.97 -4.27
C ALA A 378 22.29 -13.20 -5.73
N ARG A 379 21.88 -14.43 -6.02
CA ARG A 379 21.30 -14.78 -7.33
C ARG A 379 19.97 -14.06 -7.51
N ALA A 380 19.74 -13.53 -8.71
CA ALA A 380 18.44 -12.96 -9.07
C ALA A 380 17.30 -13.97 -8.89
N VAL A 381 16.15 -13.48 -8.42
CA VAL A 381 14.93 -14.25 -8.18
C VAL A 381 13.98 -14.02 -9.34
N GLY A 382 13.39 -15.10 -9.85
CA GLY A 382 12.36 -15.07 -10.87
C GLY A 382 11.10 -15.78 -10.38
N VAL A 383 9.96 -15.10 -10.46
CA VAL A 383 8.66 -15.59 -9.98
C VAL A 383 7.63 -15.53 -11.09
N ALA A 384 6.87 -16.60 -11.27
CA ALA A 384 5.62 -16.59 -12.04
C ALA A 384 4.46 -16.52 -11.04
N GLY A 385 3.54 -15.58 -11.27
CA GLY A 385 2.45 -15.29 -10.37
C GLY A 385 1.09 -15.25 -11.06
N LEU A 386 0.04 -15.39 -10.26
CA LEU A 386 -1.34 -15.14 -10.67
C LEU A 386 -2.06 -14.41 -9.54
N LYS A 387 -2.45 -13.17 -9.80
CA LYS A 387 -3.35 -12.42 -8.94
C LYS A 387 -4.78 -12.54 -9.46
N ALA A 388 -5.68 -13.05 -8.62
CA ALA A 388 -7.10 -13.17 -8.89
C ALA A 388 -7.88 -12.27 -7.93
N VAL A 389 -8.80 -11.47 -8.46
CA VAL A 389 -9.67 -10.60 -7.66
C VAL A 389 -11.12 -10.93 -7.97
N LEU A 390 -11.81 -11.46 -6.97
CA LEU A 390 -13.24 -11.71 -7.01
C LEU A 390 -13.94 -10.56 -6.30
N ARG A 391 -14.92 -9.94 -6.94
CA ARG A 391 -15.79 -8.92 -6.34
C ARG A 391 -17.19 -9.46 -6.25
N LEU A 392 -17.77 -9.37 -5.05
CA LEU A 392 -19.15 -9.73 -4.78
C LEU A 392 -20.03 -8.52 -4.93
#